data_AF-Q56WL7-F1
#
_entry.id   AF-Q56WL7-F1
#
_cell.length_a   1.000
_cell.length_b   1.000
_cell.length_c   1.000
_cell.angle_alpha   90.00
_cell.angle_beta   90.00
_cell.angle_gamma   90.00
#
_symmetry.space_group_name_H-M   'P 1'
#
loop_
_entity.id
_entity.type
_entity.pdbx_description
1 polymer ?
#
loop_
_entity_poly.entity_id
_entity_poly.type
_entity_poly.pdbx_seq_one_letter_code
_entity_poly.pdbx_strand_id
1 'polypeptide(L)'
;MDPPQPQALISAMEQLYSLGALDEEGLLTKLGRKMAEFPLEPPLSKMLLASVDLGCSDEILTMIAMIQTGNIFYRPREKQAQADQKRAKFFQPEGDHLTLLAVYEAWKAKNFSGPWCFENFIQSRSLRRAQDVRKQLLSIMDKYKLDVVTAGKNFTKIRKAITAGFFFHGARKDPQEGYRTLVENQPVYIHPSSALFQRQPDWVIYHDLVMTTKEYMREVTVIDPKWLVELAPRFFKVSDPTKMSKRKRQERIEPLYDRYHEPNSWRLSKRRA
;
A
#
# COMPACT_ATOMS: atom_id res chain seq x y z
N MET A 1 -5.56 10.92 32.44
CA MET A 1 -5.50 10.00 31.28
C MET A 1 -6.92 9.83 30.83
N ASP A 2 -7.30 10.49 29.74
CA ASP A 2 -8.68 10.44 29.23
C ASP A 2 -8.85 9.20 28.36
N PRO A 3 -9.89 8.37 28.60
CA PRO A 3 -10.10 7.16 27.82
C PRO A 3 -10.47 7.52 26.37
N PRO A 4 -9.98 6.77 25.37
CA PRO A 4 -10.37 6.96 23.98
C PRO A 4 -11.85 6.64 23.77
N GLN A 5 -12.43 7.12 22.67
CA GLN A 5 -13.81 6.81 22.32
C GLN A 5 -13.99 5.29 22.15
N PRO A 6 -15.09 4.69 22.67
CA PRO A 6 -15.34 3.26 22.55
C PRO A 6 -15.29 2.75 21.11
N GLN A 7 -15.77 3.55 20.15
CA GLN A 7 -15.77 3.18 18.73
C GLN A 7 -14.34 3.00 18.16
N ALA A 8 -13.38 3.81 18.62
CA ALA A 8 -11.99 3.69 18.20
C ALA A 8 -11.36 2.39 18.73
N LEU A 9 -11.70 1.99 19.96
CA LEU A 9 -11.25 0.72 20.54
C LEU A 9 -11.82 -0.47 19.76
N ILE A 10 -13.12 -0.45 19.45
CA ILE A 10 -13.78 -1.50 18.67
C ILE A 10 -13.13 -1.64 17.29
N SER A 11 -12.94 -0.51 16.58
CA SER A 11 -12.30 -0.51 15.26
C SER A 11 -10.87 -1.07 15.31
N ALA A 12 -10.07 -0.69 16.32
CA ALA A 12 -8.72 -1.22 16.50
C ALA A 12 -8.73 -2.74 16.79
N MET A 13 -9.67 -3.22 17.62
CA MET A 13 -9.83 -4.65 17.89
C MET A 13 -10.23 -5.44 16.64
N GLU A 14 -11.17 -4.92 15.84
CA GLU A 14 -11.59 -5.54 14.58
C GLU A 14 -10.44 -5.63 13.55
N GLN A 15 -9.59 -4.60 13.48
CA GLN A 15 -8.39 -4.60 12.64
C GLN A 15 -7.40 -5.68 13.10
N LEU A 16 -7.11 -5.75 14.41
CA LEU A 16 -6.20 -6.75 14.97
C LEU A 16 -6.73 -8.18 14.79
N TYR A 17 -8.04 -8.39 14.99
CA TYR A 17 -8.70 -9.66 14.72
C TYR A 17 -8.59 -10.07 13.25
N SER A 18 -8.83 -9.11 12.34
CA SER A 18 -8.75 -9.34 10.90
C SER A 18 -7.32 -9.64 10.42
N LEU A 19 -6.29 -9.05 11.05
CA LEU A 19 -4.87 -9.38 10.84
C LEU A 19 -4.49 -10.79 11.34
N GLY A 20 -5.35 -11.40 12.17
CA GLY A 20 -5.11 -12.65 12.87
C GLY A 20 -4.25 -12.50 14.12
N ALA A 21 -4.10 -11.28 14.64
CA ALA A 21 -3.39 -11.03 15.90
C ALA A 21 -4.22 -11.45 17.12
N LEU A 22 -5.55 -11.36 17.01
CA LEU A 22 -6.52 -11.79 18.01
C LEU A 22 -7.33 -13.00 17.52
N ASP A 23 -7.76 -13.85 18.45
CA ASP A 23 -8.75 -14.90 18.21
C ASP A 23 -10.19 -14.43 18.47
N GLU A 24 -11.16 -15.34 18.37
CA GLU A 24 -12.60 -15.05 18.53
C GLU A 24 -12.96 -14.62 19.97
N GLU A 25 -12.13 -14.97 20.95
CA GLU A 25 -12.30 -14.59 22.36
C GLU A 25 -11.57 -13.28 22.69
N GLY A 26 -10.86 -12.69 21.73
CA GLY A 26 -10.09 -11.46 21.91
C GLY A 26 -8.71 -11.69 22.56
N LEU A 27 -8.21 -12.92 22.59
CA LEU A 27 -6.90 -13.25 23.14
C LEU A 27 -5.81 -13.20 22.05
N LEU A 28 -4.56 -12.93 22.47
CA LEU A 28 -3.43 -12.88 21.55
C LEU A 28 -3.08 -14.26 20.99
N THR A 29 -3.16 -14.39 19.67
CA THR A 29 -2.72 -15.58 18.93
C THR A 29 -1.20 -15.72 18.96
N LYS A 30 -0.65 -16.87 18.53
CA LYS A 30 0.80 -17.03 18.34
C LYS A 30 1.38 -15.99 17.37
N LEU A 31 0.62 -15.63 16.34
CA LEU A 31 0.99 -14.58 15.41
C LEU A 31 0.97 -13.21 16.10
N GLY A 32 -0.11 -12.89 16.83
CA GLY A 32 -0.23 -11.62 17.56
C GLY A 32 0.88 -11.41 18.58
N ARG A 33 1.28 -12.46 19.30
CA ARG A 33 2.44 -12.43 20.21
C ARG A 33 3.73 -12.08 19.46
N LYS A 34 4.00 -12.73 18.32
CA LYS A 34 5.17 -12.39 17.49
C LYS A 34 5.10 -10.96 16.95
N MET A 35 3.92 -10.49 16.54
CA MET A 35 3.74 -9.11 16.05
C MET A 35 4.06 -8.07 17.12
N ALA A 36 3.69 -8.33 18.38
CA ALA A 36 3.90 -7.43 19.51
C ALA A 36 5.38 -7.25 19.89
N GLU A 37 6.26 -8.16 19.47
CA GLU A 37 7.71 -8.07 19.72
C GLU A 37 8.41 -7.04 18.83
N PHE A 38 7.79 -6.66 17.72
CA PHE A 38 8.34 -5.67 16.80
C PHE A 38 7.83 -4.26 17.15
N PRO A 39 8.71 -3.23 17.17
CA PRO A 39 8.32 -1.84 17.35
C PRO A 39 7.77 -1.25 16.04
N LEU A 40 6.76 -1.91 15.47
CA LEU A 40 6.13 -1.60 14.19
C LEU A 40 4.61 -1.54 14.36
N GLU A 41 3.95 -0.80 13.46
CA GLU A 41 2.50 -0.85 13.32
C GLU A 41 2.03 -2.27 12.97
N PRO A 42 0.86 -2.72 13.45
CA PRO A 42 0.40 -4.10 13.23
C PRO A 42 0.41 -4.56 11.75
N PRO A 43 -0.02 -3.75 10.76
CA PRO A 43 0.10 -4.10 9.35
C PRO A 43 1.54 -4.37 8.89
N LEU A 44 2.52 -3.57 9.36
CA LEU A 44 3.94 -3.73 9.04
C LEU A 44 4.52 -4.99 9.70
N SER A 45 4.17 -5.26 10.97
CA SER A 45 4.56 -6.50 11.66
C SER A 45 4.01 -7.73 10.93
N LYS A 46 2.74 -7.68 10.51
CA LYS A 46 2.11 -8.76 9.73
C LYS A 46 2.81 -8.97 8.39
N MET A 47 3.12 -7.89 7.68
CA MET A 47 3.86 -7.93 6.41
C MET A 47 5.24 -8.58 6.59
N LEU A 48 5.98 -8.21 7.65
CA LEU A 48 7.28 -8.80 7.96
C LEU A 48 7.18 -10.30 8.26
N LEU A 49 6.24 -10.72 9.10
CA LEU A 49 6.09 -12.13 9.44
C LEU A 49 5.64 -12.96 8.22
N ALA A 50 4.70 -12.46 7.42
CA ALA A 50 4.29 -13.12 6.19
C ALA A 50 5.43 -13.24 5.16
N SER A 51 6.37 -12.29 5.15
CA SER A 51 7.52 -12.34 4.26
C SER A 51 8.50 -13.47 4.56
N VAL A 52 8.59 -13.90 5.83
CA VAL A 52 9.39 -15.06 6.25
C VAL A 52 8.81 -16.33 5.63
N ASP A 53 7.50 -16.53 5.76
CA ASP A 53 6.80 -17.71 5.19
C ASP A 53 6.87 -17.74 3.66
N LEU A 54 6.88 -16.58 3.00
CA LEU A 54 6.98 -16.46 1.54
C LEU A 54 8.43 -16.54 1.00
N GLY A 55 9.43 -16.41 1.87
CA GLY A 55 10.86 -16.37 1.52
C GLY A 55 11.24 -15.09 0.76
N CYS A 56 10.84 -13.93 1.30
CA CYS A 56 11.15 -12.60 0.77
C CYS A 56 11.43 -11.57 1.89
N SER A 57 11.93 -12.07 3.02
CA SER A 57 12.10 -11.30 4.25
C SER A 57 13.21 -10.26 4.18
N ASP A 58 14.27 -10.48 3.39
CA ASP A 58 15.36 -9.50 3.24
C ASP A 58 14.88 -8.19 2.57
N GLU A 59 14.09 -8.32 1.51
CA GLU A 59 13.52 -7.18 0.79
C GLU A 59 12.46 -6.46 1.62
N ILE A 60 11.58 -7.21 2.31
CA ILE A 60 10.51 -6.65 3.13
C ILE A 60 11.08 -5.90 4.34
N LEU A 61 12.09 -6.46 4.99
CA LEU A 61 12.82 -5.80 6.08
C LEU A 61 13.39 -4.45 5.65
N THR A 62 13.98 -4.41 4.45
CA THR A 62 14.54 -3.19 3.88
C THR A 62 13.45 -2.18 3.53
N MET A 63 12.34 -2.61 2.93
CA MET A 63 11.21 -1.71 2.62
C MET A 63 10.56 -1.13 3.87
N ILE A 64 10.33 -1.92 4.92
CA ILE A 64 9.80 -1.42 6.21
C ILE A 64 10.71 -0.33 6.76
N ALA A 65 12.01 -0.58 6.76
CA ALA A 65 12.98 0.39 7.26
C ALA A 65 12.94 1.70 6.45
N MET A 66 12.78 1.62 5.13
CA MET A 66 12.65 2.79 4.27
C MET A 66 11.35 3.57 4.55
N ILE A 67 10.22 2.87 4.68
CA ILE A 67 8.90 3.46 4.97
C ILE A 67 8.93 4.21 6.31
N GLN A 68 9.50 3.62 7.36
CA GLN A 68 9.58 4.25 8.69
C GLN A 68 10.40 5.54 8.74
N THR A 69 11.24 5.81 7.74
CA THR A 69 11.98 7.06 7.64
C THR A 69 11.24 8.19 6.94
N GLY A 70 10.05 7.90 6.38
CA GLY A 70 9.24 8.85 5.64
C GLY A 70 9.84 9.21 4.28
N ASN A 71 9.59 10.45 3.83
CA ASN A 71 10.01 10.87 2.49
C ASN A 71 11.55 11.05 2.41
N ILE A 72 12.20 10.16 1.67
CA ILE A 72 13.65 10.19 1.39
C ILE A 72 14.04 11.16 0.26
N PHE A 73 13.09 11.55 -0.59
CA PHE A 73 13.38 12.34 -1.79
C PHE A 73 13.41 13.83 -1.46
N TYR A 74 14.41 14.52 -2.00
CA TYR A 74 14.58 15.97 -1.90
C TYR A 74 14.21 16.63 -3.23
N ARG A 75 13.32 17.64 -3.22
CA ARG A 75 12.83 18.29 -4.44
C ARG A 75 12.90 19.81 -4.33
N PRO A 76 14.09 20.43 -4.47
CA PRO A 76 14.26 21.87 -4.42
C PRO A 76 13.55 22.56 -5.60
N ARG A 77 12.97 23.75 -5.36
CA ARG A 77 12.15 24.49 -6.34
C ARG A 77 12.88 24.81 -7.64
N GLU A 78 14.17 25.12 -7.56
CA GLU A 78 15.00 25.48 -8.72
C GLU A 78 15.40 24.28 -9.58
N LYS A 79 15.44 23.07 -9.01
CA LYS A 79 15.95 21.85 -9.68
C LYS A 79 14.90 20.73 -9.73
N GLN A 80 13.61 21.09 -9.77
CA GLN A 80 12.51 20.12 -9.77
C GLN A 80 12.62 19.11 -10.90
N ALA A 81 12.83 19.57 -12.14
CA ALA A 81 12.94 18.68 -13.30
C ALA A 81 14.12 17.71 -13.19
N GLN A 82 15.27 18.16 -12.65
CA GLN A 82 16.44 17.30 -12.45
C GLN A 82 16.19 16.26 -11.35
N ALA A 83 15.57 16.66 -10.24
CA ALA A 83 15.20 15.75 -9.16
C ALA A 83 14.21 14.68 -9.63
N ASP A 84 13.19 15.09 -10.38
CA ASP A 84 12.17 14.19 -10.93
C ASP A 84 12.79 13.22 -11.95
N GLN A 85 13.72 13.69 -12.80
CA GLN A 85 14.47 12.83 -13.73
C GLN A 85 15.35 11.80 -13.01
N LYS A 86 16.04 12.19 -11.93
CA LYS A 86 16.86 11.26 -11.13
C LYS A 86 15.99 10.24 -10.42
N ARG A 87 14.87 10.67 -9.84
CA ARG A 87 13.90 9.80 -9.17
C ARG A 87 13.27 8.79 -10.14
N ALA A 88 12.92 9.21 -11.36
CA ALA A 88 12.32 8.34 -12.37
C ALA A 88 13.20 7.15 -12.75
N LYS A 89 14.53 7.23 -12.58
CA LYS A 89 15.46 6.11 -12.83
C LYS A 89 15.26 4.92 -11.89
N PHE A 90 14.66 5.15 -10.72
CA PHE A 90 14.43 4.10 -9.73
C PHE A 90 13.02 3.50 -9.81
N PHE A 91 12.13 4.10 -10.61
CA PHE A 91 10.74 3.69 -10.69
C PHE A 91 10.62 2.23 -11.11
N GLN A 92 9.95 1.46 -10.26
CA GLN A 92 9.59 0.08 -10.55
C GLN A 92 8.15 0.02 -11.05
N PRO A 93 7.87 -0.71 -12.14
CA PRO A 93 6.52 -0.80 -12.71
C PRO A 93 5.53 -1.48 -11.76
N GLU A 94 6.01 -2.26 -10.79
CA GLU A 94 5.22 -2.93 -9.77
C GLU A 94 4.74 -1.99 -8.65
N GLY A 95 5.45 -0.90 -8.37
CA GLY A 95 5.04 0.05 -7.34
C GLY A 95 6.16 0.81 -6.62
N ASP A 96 5.72 1.71 -5.73
CA ASP A 96 6.56 2.60 -4.94
C ASP A 96 7.33 1.84 -3.84
N HIS A 97 6.75 0.80 -3.24
CA HIS A 97 7.45 -0.04 -2.27
C HIS A 97 8.74 -0.64 -2.86
N LEU A 98 8.64 -1.18 -4.08
CA LEU A 98 9.79 -1.72 -4.81
C LEU A 98 10.72 -0.61 -5.32
N THR A 99 10.20 0.58 -5.58
CA THR A 99 11.02 1.77 -5.88
C THR A 99 11.89 2.15 -4.68
N LEU A 100 11.36 2.13 -3.46
CA LEU A 100 12.14 2.37 -2.24
C LEU A 100 13.24 1.32 -2.04
N LEU A 101 12.92 0.05 -2.30
CA LEU A 101 13.90 -1.04 -2.27
C LEU A 101 15.02 -0.80 -3.30
N ALA A 102 14.68 -0.44 -4.54
CA ALA A 102 15.65 -0.17 -5.58
C ALA A 102 16.60 1.00 -5.23
N VAL A 103 16.07 2.04 -4.58
CA VAL A 103 16.89 3.16 -4.08
C VAL A 103 17.87 2.69 -3.00
N TYR A 104 17.42 1.88 -2.04
CA TYR A 104 18.28 1.38 -0.96
C TYR A 104 19.39 0.47 -1.50
N GLU A 105 19.06 -0.47 -2.39
CA GLU A 105 20.04 -1.38 -3.00
C GLU A 105 21.04 -0.61 -3.88
N ALA A 106 20.60 0.42 -4.61
CA ALA A 106 21.51 1.27 -5.38
C ALA A 106 22.47 2.06 -4.47
N TRP A 107 22.00 2.54 -3.32
CA TRP A 107 22.84 3.23 -2.33
C TRP A 107 23.86 2.28 -1.68
N LYS A 108 23.41 1.07 -1.33
CA LYS A 108 24.25 -0.01 -0.79
C LYS A 108 25.34 -0.42 -1.78
N ALA A 109 25.01 -0.58 -3.06
CA ALA A 109 25.97 -0.87 -4.13
C ALA A 109 27.01 0.24 -4.35
N LYS A 110 26.73 1.46 -3.88
CA LYS A 110 27.66 2.60 -3.87
C LYS A 110 28.33 2.81 -2.51
N ASN A 111 28.44 1.75 -1.70
CA ASN A 111 29.10 1.74 -0.39
C ASN A 111 28.55 2.82 0.56
N PHE A 112 27.23 3.03 0.54
CA PHE A 112 26.57 4.00 1.41
C PHE A 112 27.07 5.45 1.23
N SER A 113 27.49 5.80 0.01
CA SER A 113 28.11 7.09 -0.34
C SER A 113 27.17 8.29 -0.09
N GLY A 114 27.66 9.27 0.67
CA GLY A 114 26.98 10.57 0.87
C GLY A 114 26.89 11.41 -0.41
N PRO A 115 27.99 11.59 -1.16
CA PRO A 115 27.97 12.27 -2.46
C PRO A 115 26.96 11.68 -3.45
N TRP A 116 26.82 10.35 -3.50
CA TRP A 116 25.84 9.69 -4.36
C TRP A 116 24.40 10.09 -3.99
N CYS A 117 24.09 10.24 -2.70
CA CYS A 117 22.77 10.72 -2.27
C CYS A 117 22.50 12.14 -2.77
N PHE A 118 23.49 13.03 -2.68
CA PHE A 118 23.37 14.41 -3.15
C PHE A 118 23.10 14.47 -4.66
N GLU A 119 23.85 13.71 -5.46
CA GLU A 119 23.70 13.66 -6.92
C GLU A 119 22.35 13.08 -7.40
N ASN A 120 21.69 12.26 -6.56
CA ASN A 120 20.41 11.63 -6.85
C ASN A 120 19.24 12.30 -6.12
N PHE A 121 19.47 13.43 -5.44
CA PHE A 121 18.45 14.15 -4.69
C PHE A 121 17.80 13.29 -3.60
N ILE A 122 18.60 12.50 -2.89
CA ILE A 122 18.16 11.65 -1.78
C ILE A 122 18.75 12.17 -0.46
N GLN A 123 17.95 12.17 0.59
CA GLN A 123 18.37 12.60 1.92
C GLN A 123 19.26 11.54 2.58
N SER A 124 20.58 11.80 2.65
CA SER A 124 21.55 10.87 3.26
C SER A 124 21.23 10.53 4.72
N ARG A 125 20.71 11.50 5.50
CA ARG A 125 20.31 11.28 6.90
C ARG A 125 19.16 10.27 7.01
N SER A 126 18.17 10.34 6.12
CA SER A 126 17.03 9.42 6.11
C SER A 126 17.48 8.00 5.77
N LEU A 127 18.37 7.83 4.78
CA LEU A 127 18.91 6.50 4.44
C LEU A 127 19.75 5.89 5.57
N ARG A 128 20.56 6.69 6.29
CA ARG A 128 21.28 6.21 7.47
C ARG A 128 20.33 5.76 8.58
N ARG A 129 19.28 6.54 8.85
CA ARG A 129 18.22 6.15 9.78
C ARG A 129 17.55 4.85 9.36
N ALA A 130 17.29 4.65 8.07
CA ALA A 130 16.71 3.41 7.55
C ALA A 130 17.67 2.23 7.78
N GLN A 131 18.99 2.43 7.61
CA GLN A 131 19.98 1.41 7.93
C GLN A 131 19.96 1.03 9.42
N ASP A 132 19.82 1.98 10.33
CA ASP A 132 19.75 1.73 11.77
C ASP A 132 18.47 0.98 12.16
N VAL A 133 17.32 1.41 11.63
CA VAL A 133 16.04 0.70 11.79
C VAL A 133 16.14 -0.73 11.27
N ARG A 134 16.72 -0.91 10.08
CA ARG A 134 16.89 -2.24 9.48
C ARG A 134 17.76 -3.15 10.36
N LYS A 135 18.82 -2.63 10.97
CA LYS A 135 19.68 -3.39 11.91
C LYS A 135 18.92 -3.77 13.19
N GLN A 136 18.11 -2.87 13.73
CA GLN A 136 17.29 -3.16 14.91
C GLN A 136 16.28 -4.27 14.63
N LEU A 137 15.56 -4.18 13.52
CA LEU A 137 14.59 -5.20 13.13
C LEU A 137 15.27 -6.54 12.82
N LEU A 138 16.45 -6.53 12.20
CA LEU A 138 17.25 -7.74 11.97
C LEU A 138 17.62 -8.44 13.28
N SER A 139 18.09 -7.67 14.29
CA SER A 139 18.42 -8.21 15.61
C SER A 139 17.22 -8.89 16.30
N ILE A 140 16.02 -8.31 16.14
CA ILE A 140 14.78 -8.90 16.65
C ILE A 140 14.46 -10.20 15.89
N MET A 141 14.59 -10.21 14.56
CA MET A 141 14.39 -11.41 13.76
C MET A 141 15.34 -12.55 14.16
N ASP A 142 16.62 -12.24 14.36
CA ASP A 142 17.63 -13.22 14.81
C ASP A 142 17.29 -13.78 16.20
N LYS A 143 16.88 -12.92 17.14
CA LYS A 143 16.44 -13.32 18.49
C LYS A 143 15.27 -14.31 18.44
N TYR A 144 14.32 -14.10 17.54
CA TYR A 144 13.15 -14.97 17.36
C TYR A 144 13.33 -16.08 16.32
N LYS A 145 14.56 -16.28 15.81
CA LYS A 145 14.92 -17.31 14.81
C LYS A 145 14.05 -17.25 13.56
N LEU A 146 13.85 -16.04 13.04
CA LEU A 146 13.13 -15.81 11.79
C LEU A 146 14.12 -15.70 10.64
N ASP A 147 14.01 -16.60 9.66
CA ASP A 147 14.97 -16.68 8.56
C ASP A 147 14.89 -15.43 7.65
N VAL A 148 16.05 -14.85 7.36
CA VAL A 148 16.20 -13.74 6.42
C VAL A 148 16.64 -14.30 5.08
N VAL A 149 15.70 -14.34 4.14
CA VAL A 149 15.87 -14.95 2.82
C VAL A 149 15.49 -13.94 1.75
N THR A 150 16.29 -13.88 0.69
CA THR A 150 16.01 -13.06 -0.50
C THR A 150 15.08 -13.79 -1.48
N ALA A 151 14.10 -13.07 -2.01
CA ALA A 151 13.28 -13.55 -3.12
C ALA A 151 13.95 -13.38 -4.49
N GLY A 152 15.12 -12.75 -4.55
CA GLY A 152 15.80 -12.38 -5.77
C GLY A 152 14.90 -11.49 -6.64
N LYS A 153 14.64 -11.93 -7.88
CA LYS A 153 13.78 -11.19 -8.83
C LYS A 153 12.29 -11.54 -8.75
N ASN A 154 11.87 -12.34 -7.77
CA ASN A 154 10.47 -12.73 -7.64
C ASN A 154 9.64 -11.67 -6.90
N PHE A 155 9.30 -10.60 -7.62
CA PHE A 155 8.49 -9.50 -7.08
C PHE A 155 7.06 -9.91 -6.71
N THR A 156 6.58 -11.06 -7.17
CA THR A 156 5.24 -11.57 -6.79
C THR A 156 5.19 -11.97 -5.33
N LYS A 157 6.23 -12.61 -4.79
CA LYS A 157 6.31 -12.94 -3.36
C LYS A 157 6.30 -11.69 -2.49
N ILE A 158 7.08 -10.69 -2.89
CA ILE A 158 7.17 -9.40 -2.19
C ILE A 158 5.81 -8.70 -2.16
N ARG A 159 5.12 -8.63 -3.29
CA ARG A 159 3.78 -8.02 -3.37
C ARG A 159 2.73 -8.80 -2.59
N LYS A 160 2.81 -10.13 -2.56
CA LYS A 160 1.96 -10.97 -1.69
C LYS A 160 2.22 -10.65 -0.21
N ALA A 161 3.47 -10.50 0.22
CA ALA A 161 3.79 -10.12 1.60
C ALA A 161 3.20 -8.74 1.97
N ILE A 162 3.35 -7.74 1.08
CA ILE A 162 2.71 -6.42 1.24
C ILE A 162 1.19 -6.57 1.38
N THR A 163 0.58 -7.38 0.50
CA THR A 163 -0.86 -7.64 0.52
C THR A 163 -1.32 -8.27 1.83
N ALA A 164 -0.54 -9.20 2.41
CA ALA A 164 -0.88 -9.86 3.67
C ALA A 164 -0.94 -8.90 4.88
N GLY A 165 -0.16 -7.82 4.86
CA GLY A 165 -0.20 -6.78 5.90
C GLY A 165 -1.24 -5.70 5.63
N PHE A 166 -1.35 -5.25 4.38
CA PHE A 166 -2.09 -4.04 3.99
C PHE A 166 -3.38 -4.33 3.21
N PHE A 167 -3.99 -5.51 3.37
CA PHE A 167 -5.20 -5.87 2.64
C PHE A 167 -6.39 -4.92 2.89
N PHE A 168 -6.45 -4.24 4.03
CA PHE A 168 -7.45 -3.19 4.30
C PHE A 168 -7.27 -1.95 3.41
N HIS A 169 -6.03 -1.67 3.03
CA HIS A 169 -5.66 -0.50 2.20
C HIS A 169 -5.69 -0.86 0.71
N GLY A 170 -6.63 -1.72 0.32
CA GLY A 170 -6.89 -2.02 -1.08
C GLY A 170 -7.74 -0.94 -1.73
N ALA A 171 -7.40 -0.59 -2.97
CA ALA A 171 -8.21 0.28 -3.81
C ALA A 171 -8.34 -0.29 -5.23
N ARG A 172 -9.48 0.02 -5.86
CA ARG A 172 -9.80 -0.40 -7.23
C ARG A 172 -10.07 0.84 -8.09
N LYS A 173 -9.61 0.81 -9.33
CA LYS A 173 -9.87 1.84 -10.33
C LYS A 173 -11.38 1.98 -10.58
N ASP A 174 -11.89 3.20 -10.50
CA ASP A 174 -13.27 3.53 -10.83
C ASP A 174 -13.41 3.67 -12.35
N PRO A 175 -14.46 3.08 -12.99
CA PRO A 175 -14.75 3.31 -14.40
C PRO A 175 -14.94 4.78 -14.80
N GLN A 176 -15.37 5.65 -13.87
CA GLN A 176 -15.58 7.07 -14.13
C GLN A 176 -14.29 7.88 -13.95
N GLU A 177 -13.81 8.01 -12.71
CA GLU A 177 -12.61 8.79 -12.41
C GLU A 177 -11.95 8.27 -11.12
N GLY A 178 -10.61 8.16 -11.15
CA GLY A 178 -9.82 7.85 -9.96
C GLY A 178 -9.98 6.41 -9.48
N TYR A 179 -9.96 6.23 -8.17
CA TYR A 179 -10.03 4.95 -7.48
C TYR A 179 -11.07 5.01 -6.36
N ARG A 180 -11.51 3.84 -5.91
CA ARG A 180 -12.27 3.70 -4.67
C ARG A 180 -11.61 2.71 -3.72
N THR A 181 -11.58 3.06 -2.44
CA THR A 181 -11.16 2.15 -1.38
C THR A 181 -12.11 0.95 -1.30
N LEU A 182 -11.58 -0.23 -1.00
CA LEU A 182 -12.40 -1.45 -0.96
C LEU A 182 -13.30 -1.53 0.29
N VAL A 183 -12.87 -0.91 1.39
CA VAL A 183 -13.59 -0.96 2.67
C VAL A 183 -14.66 0.12 2.75
N GLU A 184 -14.30 1.38 2.51
CA GLU A 184 -15.18 2.53 2.71
C GLU A 184 -15.83 3.03 1.42
N ASN A 185 -15.41 2.52 0.26
CA ASN A 185 -15.88 2.96 -1.06
C ASN A 185 -15.65 4.48 -1.30
N GLN A 186 -14.61 5.02 -0.68
CA GLN A 186 -14.25 6.42 -0.72
C GLN A 186 -13.44 6.76 -1.99
N PRO A 187 -13.72 7.89 -2.67
CA PRO A 187 -12.97 8.29 -3.86
C PRO A 187 -11.56 8.77 -3.50
N VAL A 188 -10.55 8.09 -4.04
CA VAL A 188 -9.13 8.34 -3.80
C VAL A 188 -8.34 8.38 -5.10
N TYR A 189 -7.18 9.02 -5.10
CA TYR A 189 -6.34 9.22 -6.28
C TYR A 189 -4.90 8.79 -6.03
N ILE A 190 -4.19 8.30 -7.04
CA ILE A 190 -2.75 8.06 -6.91
C ILE A 190 -2.04 9.40 -6.76
N HIS A 191 -1.18 9.54 -5.75
CA HIS A 191 -0.41 10.76 -5.57
C HIS A 191 0.52 11.04 -6.78
N PRO A 192 0.65 12.28 -7.27
CA PRO A 192 1.47 12.61 -8.45
C PRO A 192 2.95 12.22 -8.37
N SER A 193 3.46 12.01 -7.15
CA SER A 193 4.84 11.59 -6.93
C SER A 193 5.07 10.08 -7.07
N SER A 194 4.01 9.27 -7.17
CA SER A 194 4.08 7.83 -7.32
C SER A 194 4.61 7.43 -8.70
N ALA A 195 5.39 6.34 -8.75
CA ALA A 195 5.80 5.70 -9.99
C ALA A 195 4.60 5.22 -10.83
N LEU A 196 3.45 4.96 -10.19
CA LEU A 196 2.26 4.42 -10.83
C LEU A 196 1.29 5.50 -11.33
N PHE A 197 1.60 6.78 -11.15
CA PHE A 197 0.70 7.90 -11.49
C PHE A 197 0.24 7.87 -12.96
N GLN A 198 1.15 7.54 -13.89
CA GLN A 198 0.85 7.47 -15.32
C GLN A 198 0.26 6.12 -15.76
N ARG A 199 0.65 5.01 -15.11
CA ARG A 199 0.24 3.65 -15.51
C ARG A 199 -1.20 3.35 -15.12
N GLN A 200 -1.66 3.86 -13.98
CA GLN A 200 -3.01 3.69 -13.43
C GLN A 200 -3.58 2.26 -13.52
N PRO A 201 -2.96 1.29 -12.81
CA PRO A 201 -3.37 -0.11 -12.80
C PRO A 201 -4.71 -0.33 -12.08
N ASP A 202 -5.44 -1.40 -12.43
CA ASP A 202 -6.82 -1.59 -11.93
C ASP A 202 -6.95 -1.85 -10.42
N TRP A 203 -5.95 -2.52 -9.84
CA TRP A 203 -5.96 -2.93 -8.43
C TRP A 203 -4.64 -2.56 -7.77
N VAL A 204 -4.74 -1.86 -6.65
CA VAL A 204 -3.60 -1.35 -5.91
C VAL A 204 -3.77 -1.52 -4.42
N ILE A 205 -2.64 -1.58 -3.72
CA ILE A 205 -2.55 -1.34 -2.27
C ILE A 205 -1.77 -0.06 -2.04
N TYR A 206 -2.21 0.73 -1.07
CA TYR A 206 -1.53 1.95 -0.63
C TYR A 206 -1.02 1.80 0.81
N HIS A 207 0.01 2.56 1.17
CA HIS A 207 0.48 2.62 2.55
C HIS A 207 -0.37 3.60 3.37
N ASP A 208 -0.47 4.84 2.90
CA ASP A 208 -1.16 5.94 3.57
C ASP A 208 -2.14 6.67 2.65
N LEU A 209 -3.15 7.28 3.26
CA LEU A 209 -3.99 8.31 2.64
C LEU A 209 -3.59 9.70 3.16
N VAL A 210 -3.51 10.67 2.25
CA VAL A 210 -3.27 12.07 2.59
C VAL A 210 -4.40 12.92 2.04
N MET A 211 -5.15 13.55 2.94
CA MET A 211 -6.16 14.54 2.59
C MET A 211 -5.50 15.89 2.28
N THR A 212 -5.77 16.41 1.09
CA THR A 212 -5.40 17.78 0.69
C THR A 212 -6.62 18.47 0.07
N THR A 213 -6.58 18.79 -1.24
CA THR A 213 -7.76 19.16 -2.04
C THR A 213 -8.54 17.93 -2.50
N LYS A 214 -7.82 16.83 -2.74
CA LYS A 214 -8.33 15.48 -2.98
C LYS A 214 -7.60 14.55 -2.02
N GLU A 215 -8.17 13.37 -1.80
CA GLU A 215 -7.48 12.31 -1.06
C GLU A 215 -6.52 11.56 -1.98
N TYR A 216 -5.25 11.54 -1.59
CA TYR A 216 -4.19 10.89 -2.34
C TYR A 216 -3.64 9.68 -1.59
N MET A 217 -3.59 8.56 -2.30
CA MET A 217 -2.86 7.35 -1.91
C MET A 217 -1.36 7.57 -2.10
N ARG A 218 -0.57 7.30 -1.06
CA ARG A 218 0.89 7.29 -1.11
C ARG A 218 1.44 5.86 -0.98
N GLU A 219 2.65 5.70 -1.52
CA GLU A 219 3.38 4.43 -1.60
C GLU A 219 2.50 3.30 -2.16
N VAL A 220 2.18 3.40 -3.45
CA VAL A 220 1.20 2.52 -4.10
C VAL A 220 1.88 1.31 -4.73
N THR A 221 1.25 0.14 -4.69
CA THR A 221 1.77 -1.09 -5.29
C THR A 221 0.68 -1.89 -5.98
N VAL A 222 0.99 -2.40 -7.17
CA VAL A 222 0.06 -3.18 -7.99
C VAL A 222 -0.14 -4.56 -7.40
N ILE A 223 -1.39 -5.01 -7.31
CA ILE A 223 -1.72 -6.33 -6.77
C ILE A 223 -2.65 -7.11 -7.70
N ASP A 224 -2.65 -8.44 -7.56
CA ASP A 224 -3.72 -9.28 -8.11
C ASP A 224 -4.84 -9.41 -7.06
N PRO A 225 -6.10 -9.11 -7.40
CA PRO A 225 -7.22 -9.23 -6.47
C PRO A 225 -7.39 -10.64 -5.88
N LYS A 226 -6.89 -11.69 -6.54
CA LYS A 226 -6.90 -13.06 -6.00
C LYS A 226 -6.15 -13.17 -4.68
N TRP A 227 -5.08 -12.39 -4.52
CA TRP A 227 -4.25 -12.43 -3.30
C TRP A 227 -4.99 -11.88 -2.09
N LEU A 228 -5.93 -10.95 -2.26
CA LEU A 228 -6.76 -10.43 -1.17
C LEU A 228 -7.62 -11.55 -0.55
N VAL A 229 -8.19 -12.41 -1.40
CA VAL A 229 -9.00 -13.55 -0.96
C VAL A 229 -8.11 -14.66 -0.38
N GLU A 230 -6.96 -14.93 -1.00
CA GLU A 230 -5.99 -15.95 -0.56
C GLU A 230 -5.40 -15.62 0.81
N LEU A 231 -4.98 -14.36 1.02
CA LEU A 231 -4.21 -13.94 2.20
C LEU A 231 -5.09 -13.41 3.33
N ALA A 232 -6.30 -12.92 3.03
CA ALA A 232 -7.25 -12.42 4.02
C ALA A 232 -8.67 -12.99 3.81
N PRO A 233 -8.86 -14.33 3.87
CA PRO A 233 -10.15 -14.98 3.61
C PRO A 233 -11.23 -14.65 4.65
N ARG A 234 -10.83 -14.19 5.85
CA ARG A 234 -11.77 -13.71 6.88
C ARG A 234 -12.40 -12.38 6.49
N PHE A 235 -11.68 -11.56 5.72
CA PHE A 235 -12.09 -10.21 5.34
C PHE A 235 -12.70 -10.17 3.94
N PHE A 236 -12.04 -10.79 2.96
CA PHE A 236 -12.51 -10.82 1.57
C PHE A 236 -13.11 -12.18 1.20
N LYS A 237 -14.29 -12.14 0.58
CA LYS A 237 -14.98 -13.32 0.03
C LYS A 237 -15.29 -13.12 -1.44
N VAL A 238 -15.16 -14.18 -2.23
CA VAL A 238 -15.56 -14.16 -3.64
C VAL A 238 -17.08 -14.00 -3.71
N SER A 239 -17.54 -13.00 -4.47
CA SER A 239 -18.97 -12.86 -4.76
C SER A 239 -19.41 -14.02 -5.65
N ASP A 240 -20.54 -14.64 -5.31
CA ASP A 240 -21.19 -15.66 -6.13
C ASP A 240 -21.49 -15.08 -7.53
N PRO A 241 -20.92 -15.65 -8.62
CA PRO A 241 -21.10 -15.11 -9.97
C PRO A 241 -22.56 -15.21 -10.46
N THR A 242 -23.37 -16.08 -9.85
CA THR A 242 -24.79 -16.23 -10.19
C THR A 242 -25.66 -15.14 -9.55
N LYS A 243 -25.14 -14.43 -8.55
CA LYS A 243 -25.88 -13.40 -7.80
C LYS A 243 -25.33 -12.02 -8.10
N MET A 244 -26.18 -11.16 -8.67
CA MET A 244 -25.85 -9.74 -8.83
C MET A 244 -25.66 -9.09 -7.46
N SER A 245 -24.46 -8.55 -7.21
CA SER A 245 -24.18 -7.71 -6.04
C SER A 245 -25.17 -6.55 -5.93
N LYS A 246 -25.48 -6.11 -4.71
CA LYS A 246 -26.33 -4.94 -4.45
C LYS A 246 -25.83 -3.71 -5.23
N ARG A 247 -24.51 -3.52 -5.31
CA ARG A 247 -23.89 -2.46 -6.12
C ARG A 247 -24.25 -2.58 -7.60
N LYS A 248 -24.01 -3.76 -8.19
CA LYS A 248 -24.31 -4.02 -9.62
C LYS A 248 -25.80 -3.84 -9.95
N ARG A 249 -26.70 -4.11 -8.99
CA ARG A 249 -28.14 -3.84 -9.13
C ARG A 249 -28.50 -2.35 -9.10
N GLN A 250 -27.69 -1.53 -8.42
CA GLN A 250 -27.90 -0.09 -8.28
C GLN A 250 -27.21 0.72 -9.40
N GLU A 251 -26.29 0.12 -10.15
CA GLU A 251 -25.64 0.76 -11.30
C GLU A 251 -26.68 1.08 -12.38
N ARG A 252 -26.72 2.36 -12.78
CA ARG A 252 -27.58 2.85 -13.87
C ARG A 252 -26.69 3.22 -15.04
N ILE A 253 -27.03 2.73 -16.22
CA ILE A 253 -26.33 3.07 -17.46
C ILE A 253 -26.96 4.35 -18.00
N GLU A 254 -26.14 5.37 -18.22
CA GLU A 254 -26.53 6.59 -18.93
C GLU A 254 -25.94 6.58 -20.34
N PRO A 255 -26.65 7.13 -21.34
CA PRO A 255 -26.08 7.25 -22.68
C PRO A 255 -24.89 8.19 -22.70
N LEU A 256 -24.03 8.02 -23.71
CA LEU A 256 -22.91 8.92 -23.93
C LEU A 256 -23.38 10.37 -24.07
N TYR A 257 -22.57 11.30 -23.57
CA TYR A 257 -22.85 12.72 -23.67
C TYR A 257 -22.92 13.15 -25.14
N ASP A 258 -24.04 13.76 -25.53
CA ASP A 258 -24.25 14.38 -26.83
C ASP A 258 -24.39 15.90 -26.64
N ARG A 259 -23.53 16.68 -27.30
CA ARG A 259 -23.55 18.15 -27.23
C ARG A 259 -24.79 18.75 -27.90
N TYR A 260 -25.36 18.06 -28.89
CA TYR A 260 -26.43 18.60 -29.74
C TYR A 260 -27.83 18.38 -29.14
N HIS A 261 -27.95 17.51 -28.14
CA HIS A 261 -29.22 17.21 -27.49
C HIS A 261 -29.16 17.59 -26.02
N GLU A 262 -30.26 18.16 -25.52
CA GLU A 262 -30.37 18.43 -24.09
C GLU A 262 -30.24 17.15 -23.27
N PRO A 263 -29.58 17.20 -22.09
CA PRO A 263 -29.54 16.09 -21.15
C PRO A 263 -30.94 15.54 -20.88
N ASN A 264 -31.07 14.21 -20.92
CA ASN A 264 -32.32 13.47 -20.67
C ASN A 264 -33.47 13.70 -21.67
N SER A 265 -33.26 14.40 -22.79
CA SER A 265 -34.26 14.56 -23.88
C SER A 265 -34.67 13.22 -24.54
N TRP A 266 -33.80 12.21 -24.46
CA TRP A 266 -34.06 10.85 -24.92
C TRP A 266 -35.10 10.11 -24.06
N ARG A 267 -35.36 10.56 -22.82
CA ARG A 267 -36.30 9.87 -21.91
C ARG A 267 -37.74 10.04 -22.41
N LEU A 268 -38.45 8.93 -22.57
CA LEU A 268 -39.87 8.91 -22.95
C LEU A 268 -40.75 9.75 -22.01
N SER A 269 -40.39 9.82 -20.72
CA SER A 269 -41.11 10.64 -19.74
C SER A 269 -41.05 12.14 -20.04
N LYS A 270 -39.98 12.63 -20.67
CA LYS A 270 -39.82 14.05 -21.04
C LYS A 270 -40.53 14.38 -22.36
N ARG A 271 -40.82 13.37 -23.19
CA ARG A 271 -41.57 13.51 -24.46
C ARG A 271 -43.08 13.45 -24.30
N ARG A 272 -43.57 13.05 -23.12
CA ARG A 272 -45.00 12.93 -22.78
C ARG A 272 -45.54 14.12 -21.97
N ALA A 273 -44.67 15.10 -21.67
CA ALA A 273 -45.02 16.33 -20.96
C ALA A 273 -45.17 17.48 -21.95
#